data_AF-A0A0N8P1K9-F1
#
_entry.id   AF-A0A0N8P1K9-F1
#
_cell.length_a   1.000
_cell.length_b   1.000
_cell.length_c   1.000
_cell.angle_alpha   90.00
_cell.angle_beta   90.00
_cell.angle_gamma   90.00
#
_symmetry.space_group_name_H-M   'P 1'
#
loop_
_entity.id
_entity.type
_entity.pdbx_description
1 polymer ?
#
loop_
_entity_poly.entity_id
_entity_poly.type
_entity_poly.pdbx_seq_one_letter_code
_entity_poly.pdbx_strand_id
1 'polypeptide(L)'
;MFWSPRCGKRHEGVGLTGQRDYILKRINTFRQRVMNGKVPTLPRAKKLTPLSWDDDLWILAMRVSNQCQDTLEGFCINTHRFRKAGETSDFMVLRPGVFPDMISFTDKWIAAAQKLSPEDVDSFPQNPNPLVMAAGNLLNEKNRYIGCGMLSAIGRINPQNHTSI
;
A
#
# COMPACT_ATOMS: atom_id res chain seq x y z
N MET A 1 -6.11 -4.58 -23.37
CA MET A 1 -4.93 -5.39 -22.98
C MET A 1 -4.92 -5.46 -21.46
N PHE A 2 -4.66 -6.63 -20.86
CA PHE A 2 -4.71 -6.81 -19.39
C PHE A 2 -3.56 -6.11 -18.67
N TRP A 3 -2.39 -6.00 -19.33
CA TRP A 3 -1.25 -5.18 -18.91
C TRP A 3 -1.10 -3.95 -19.80
N SER A 4 -0.59 -2.87 -19.21
CA SER A 4 -0.21 -1.67 -19.95
C SER A 4 1.06 -1.91 -20.79
N PRO A 5 1.19 -1.28 -21.98
CA PRO A 5 2.44 -1.30 -22.75
C PRO A 5 3.65 -0.77 -21.98
N ARG A 6 3.44 -0.08 -20.85
CA ARG A 6 4.49 0.45 -19.96
C ARG A 6 5.18 -0.62 -19.11
N CYS A 7 4.61 -1.83 -18.99
CA CYS A 7 5.09 -2.88 -18.10
C CYS A 7 6.35 -3.64 -18.57
N GLY A 8 7.05 -3.12 -19.58
CA GLY A 8 8.19 -3.81 -20.18
C GLY A 8 7.79 -5.10 -20.89
N LYS A 9 8.78 -5.77 -21.51
CA LYS A 9 8.52 -6.96 -22.33
C LYS A 9 8.29 -8.25 -21.54
N ARG A 10 8.76 -8.31 -20.29
CA ARG A 10 8.61 -9.46 -19.41
C ARG A 10 7.99 -8.97 -18.11
N HIS A 11 6.75 -9.37 -17.86
CA HIS A 11 6.00 -9.00 -16.67
C HIS A 11 5.06 -10.13 -16.27
N GLU A 12 4.83 -10.25 -14.97
CA GLU A 12 3.94 -11.25 -14.39
C GLU A 12 3.25 -10.70 -13.14
N GLY A 13 1.99 -11.09 -12.94
CA GLY A 13 1.29 -10.82 -11.68
C GLY A 13 1.82 -11.76 -10.60
N VAL A 14 2.15 -11.21 -9.44
CA VAL A 14 2.66 -12.03 -8.33
C VAL A 14 1.49 -12.53 -7.48
N GLY A 15 1.38 -13.85 -7.37
CA GLY A 15 0.35 -14.49 -6.53
C GLY A 15 0.58 -14.23 -5.05
N LEU A 16 -0.44 -13.71 -4.36
CA LEU A 16 -0.39 -13.38 -2.92
C LEU A 16 -1.08 -14.40 -2.02
N THR A 17 -1.54 -15.54 -2.54
CA THR A 17 -2.32 -16.53 -1.77
C THR A 17 -1.63 -16.97 -0.48
N GLY A 18 -0.30 -17.15 -0.50
CA GLY A 18 0.49 -17.49 0.71
C GLY A 18 0.93 -16.28 1.55
N GLN A 19 0.79 -15.05 1.04
CA GLN A 19 1.22 -13.82 1.70
C GLN A 19 0.07 -13.05 2.34
N ARG A 20 -1.17 -13.21 1.85
CA ARG A 20 -2.40 -12.54 2.31
C ARG A 20 -2.54 -12.55 3.83
N ASP A 21 -2.48 -13.74 4.43
CA ASP A 21 -2.68 -13.90 5.87
C ASP A 21 -1.55 -13.28 6.66
N TYR A 22 -0.32 -13.33 6.14
CA TYR A 22 0.83 -12.69 6.76
C TYR A 22 0.68 -11.15 6.72
N ILE A 23 0.34 -10.57 5.57
CA ILE A 23 0.10 -9.13 5.39
C ILE A 23 -0.97 -8.66 6.38
N LEU A 24 -2.13 -9.34 6.39
CA LEU A 24 -3.22 -9.05 7.31
C LEU A 24 -2.77 -9.12 8.78
N LYS A 25 -2.12 -10.23 9.17
CA LYS A 25 -1.64 -10.42 10.54
C LYS A 25 -0.67 -9.32 10.93
N ARG A 26 0.26 -8.95 10.05
CA ARG A 26 1.27 -7.92 10.29
C ARG A 26 0.64 -6.54 10.50
N ILE A 27 -0.26 -6.14 9.62
CA ILE A 27 -0.97 -4.86 9.70
C ILE A 27 -1.88 -4.81 10.93
N ASN A 28 -2.64 -5.88 11.20
CA ASN A 28 -3.55 -5.93 12.34
C ASN A 28 -2.81 -5.95 13.67
N THR A 29 -1.66 -6.63 13.75
CA THR A 29 -0.78 -6.58 14.93
C THR A 29 -0.27 -5.16 15.15
N PHE A 30 0.12 -4.45 14.10
CA PHE A 30 0.52 -3.05 14.19
C PHE A 30 -0.63 -2.15 14.68
N ARG A 31 -1.82 -2.23 14.07
CA ARG A 31 -3.01 -1.48 14.49
C ARG A 31 -3.37 -1.74 15.96
N GLN A 32 -3.27 -2.98 16.41
CA GLN A 32 -3.52 -3.35 17.81
C GLN A 32 -2.47 -2.75 18.75
N ARG A 33 -1.19 -2.70 18.36
CA ARG A 33 -0.14 -2.03 19.14
C ARG A 33 -0.42 -0.54 19.30
N VAL A 34 -0.89 0.14 18.26
CA VAL A 34 -1.26 1.56 18.32
C VAL A 34 -2.43 1.79 19.27
N MET A 35 -3.48 0.95 19.21
CA MET A 35 -4.60 1.00 20.16
C MET A 35 -4.20 0.79 21.62
N ASN A 36 -3.16 -0.02 21.84
CA ASN A 36 -2.62 -0.30 23.16
C ASN A 36 -1.59 0.75 23.63
N GLY A 37 -1.33 1.80 22.86
CA GLY A 37 -0.31 2.81 23.17
C GLY A 37 1.12 2.24 23.17
N LYS A 38 1.38 1.16 22.41
CA LYS A 38 2.68 0.47 22.34
C LYS A 38 3.56 0.91 21.16
N VAL A 39 3.26 2.08 20.59
CA VAL A 39 4.03 2.72 19.52
C VAL A 39 4.35 4.15 19.98
N PRO A 40 5.58 4.42 20.48
CA PRO A 40 5.88 5.65 21.22
C PRO A 40 5.65 6.96 20.48
N THR A 41 5.82 6.95 19.15
CA THR A 41 5.70 8.13 18.28
C THR A 41 4.25 8.49 17.96
N LEU A 42 3.30 7.56 18.19
CA LEU A 42 1.90 7.72 17.85
C LEU A 42 1.04 7.90 19.11
N PRO A 43 0.01 8.75 19.07
CA PRO A 43 -0.99 8.80 20.11
C PRO A 43 -1.72 7.45 20.18
N ARG A 44 -2.19 7.09 21.38
CA ARG A 44 -3.00 5.89 21.56
C ARG A 44 -4.32 6.04 20.80
N ALA A 45 -4.57 5.16 19.83
CA ALA A 45 -5.82 5.18 19.08
C ALA A 45 -7.00 4.69 19.95
N LYS A 46 -8.14 5.38 19.87
CA LYS A 46 -9.39 4.94 20.53
C LYS A 46 -9.95 3.67 19.90
N LYS A 47 -9.89 3.56 18.56
CA LYS A 47 -10.47 2.43 17.82
C LYS A 47 -9.78 2.23 16.47
N LEU A 48 -9.14 1.09 16.29
CA LEU A 48 -8.66 0.59 14.99
C LEU A 48 -9.17 -0.83 14.79
N THR A 49 -10.33 -0.96 14.16
CA THR A 49 -10.89 -2.29 13.87
C THR A 49 -9.90 -3.10 13.00
N PRO A 50 -9.65 -4.39 13.32
CA PRO A 50 -8.85 -5.26 12.46
C PRO A 50 -9.40 -5.27 11.04
N LEU A 51 -8.49 -5.20 10.07
CA LEU A 51 -8.82 -5.29 8.66
C LEU A 51 -9.10 -6.74 8.28
N SER A 52 -10.06 -6.93 7.38
CA SER A 52 -10.30 -8.20 6.68
C SER A 52 -9.80 -8.09 5.25
N TRP A 53 -9.35 -9.20 4.66
CA TRP A 53 -9.01 -9.17 3.25
C TRP A 53 -10.27 -9.15 2.39
N ASP A 54 -10.23 -8.40 1.31
CA ASP A 54 -11.31 -8.29 0.34
C ASP A 54 -10.80 -8.55 -1.08
N ASP A 55 -11.47 -9.49 -1.76
CA ASP A 55 -11.02 -9.95 -3.08
C ASP A 55 -11.34 -8.94 -4.20
N ASP A 56 -12.38 -8.11 -4.05
CA ASP A 56 -12.68 -7.04 -5.02
C ASP A 56 -11.58 -5.96 -4.97
N LEU A 57 -11.15 -5.59 -3.76
CA LEU A 57 -10.02 -4.67 -3.57
C LEU A 57 -8.72 -5.26 -4.10
N TRP A 58 -8.49 -6.57 -3.92
CA TRP A 58 -7.32 -7.25 -4.49
C TRP A 58 -7.32 -7.19 -6.02
N ILE A 59 -8.42 -7.56 -6.66
CA ILE A 59 -8.55 -7.52 -8.12
C ILE A 59 -8.32 -6.10 -8.63
N LEU A 60 -8.88 -5.10 -7.94
CA LEU A 60 -8.70 -3.70 -8.30
C LEU A 60 -7.24 -3.25 -8.15
N ALA A 61 -6.59 -3.61 -7.04
CA ALA A 61 -5.18 -3.31 -6.83
C ALA A 61 -4.29 -3.99 -7.89
N MET A 62 -4.59 -5.23 -8.28
CA MET A 62 -3.89 -5.89 -9.40
C MET A 62 -4.07 -5.13 -10.72
N ARG A 63 -5.28 -4.60 -11.00
CA ARG A 63 -5.51 -3.78 -12.21
C ARG A 63 -4.71 -2.50 -12.20
N VAL A 64 -4.54 -1.88 -11.04
CA VAL A 64 -3.66 -0.72 -10.83
C VAL A 64 -2.21 -1.12 -11.08
N SER A 65 -1.69 -2.18 -10.45
CA SER A 65 -0.31 -2.64 -10.64
C SER A 65 0.00 -3.00 -12.10
N ASN A 66 -0.99 -3.55 -12.82
CA ASN A 66 -0.88 -3.86 -14.26
C ASN A 66 -0.73 -2.62 -15.15
N GLN A 67 -0.87 -1.40 -14.62
CA GLN A 67 -0.62 -0.18 -15.38
C GLN A 67 0.86 0.21 -15.42
N CYS A 68 1.68 -0.29 -14.49
CA CYS A 68 3.10 0.04 -14.35
C CYS A 68 3.34 1.55 -14.34
N GLN A 69 2.58 2.23 -13.49
CA GLN A 69 2.69 3.67 -13.25
C GLN A 69 2.95 3.90 -11.78
N ASP A 70 3.88 4.81 -11.49
CA ASP A 70 4.28 5.12 -10.12
C ASP A 70 3.25 5.97 -9.37
N THR A 71 2.35 6.61 -10.10
CA THR A 71 1.28 7.45 -9.58
C THR A 71 -0.07 7.02 -10.14
N LEU A 72 -1.12 7.23 -9.33
CA LEU A 72 -2.51 6.99 -9.70
C LEU A 72 -3.16 8.13 -10.48
N GLU A 73 -2.39 9.06 -11.05
CA GLU A 73 -2.97 10.24 -11.71
C GLU A 73 -4.04 9.83 -12.75
N GLY A 74 -5.30 10.16 -12.45
CA GLY A 74 -6.45 9.89 -13.31
C GLY A 74 -7.20 8.57 -13.08
N PHE A 75 -6.78 7.68 -12.17
CA PHE A 75 -7.50 6.43 -11.90
C PHE A 75 -8.52 6.56 -10.76
N CYS A 76 -9.80 6.31 -11.07
CA CYS A 76 -10.83 6.12 -10.06
C CYS A 76 -10.81 4.66 -9.57
N ILE A 77 -10.58 4.46 -8.28
CA ILE A 77 -10.55 3.14 -7.64
C ILE A 77 -11.76 2.90 -6.72
N ASN A 78 -12.79 3.73 -6.83
CA ASN A 78 -14.01 3.50 -6.08
C ASN A 78 -14.80 2.34 -6.68
N THR A 79 -15.42 1.55 -5.81
CA THR A 79 -16.33 0.47 -6.21
C THR A 79 -17.74 0.75 -5.66
N HIS A 80 -18.72 -0.04 -6.08
CA HIS A 80 -20.07 0.02 -5.51
C HIS A 80 -20.08 -0.20 -3.99
N ARG A 81 -19.20 -1.09 -3.50
CA ARG A 81 -19.02 -1.40 -2.07
C ARG A 81 -18.13 -0.37 -1.35
N PHE A 82 -17.13 0.18 -2.05
CA PHE A 82 -16.12 1.08 -1.50
C PHE A 82 -16.12 2.41 -2.25
N ARG A 83 -17.06 3.31 -1.91
CA ARG A 83 -17.24 4.62 -2.58
C ARG A 83 -16.13 5.64 -2.33
N LYS A 84 -15.25 5.37 -1.36
CA LYS A 84 -14.09 6.18 -0.98
C LYS A 84 -12.92 5.25 -0.66
N ALA A 85 -12.53 4.45 -1.63
CA ALA A 85 -11.42 3.52 -1.47
C ALA A 85 -10.11 4.33 -1.37
N GLY A 86 -9.33 4.07 -0.33
CA GLY A 86 -7.96 4.59 -0.21
C GLY A 86 -7.00 3.68 -0.95
N GLU A 87 -5.86 4.23 -1.37
CA GLU A 87 -4.83 3.48 -2.08
C GLU A 87 -3.42 3.86 -1.65
N THR A 88 -2.53 2.88 -1.80
CA THR A 88 -1.11 3.05 -1.63
C THR A 88 -0.39 2.17 -2.65
N SER A 89 0.40 2.81 -3.50
CA SER A 89 1.35 2.15 -4.41
C SER A 89 2.78 2.45 -4.01
N ASP A 90 3.66 1.48 -4.27
CA ASP A 90 5.09 1.59 -4.04
C ASP A 90 5.81 0.62 -4.99
N PHE A 91 7.09 0.89 -5.26
CA PHE A 91 7.90 0.14 -6.21
C PHE A 91 9.27 -0.15 -5.60
N MET A 92 9.86 -1.28 -5.99
CA MET A 92 11.24 -1.59 -5.64
C MET A 92 11.98 -2.17 -6.83
N VAL A 93 13.24 -1.77 -6.99
CA VAL A 93 14.18 -2.39 -7.92
C VAL A 93 14.86 -3.54 -7.20
N LEU A 94 14.66 -4.75 -7.71
CA LEU A 94 15.24 -5.96 -7.13
C LEU A 94 16.63 -6.23 -7.70
N ARG A 95 17.52 -6.73 -6.83
CA ARG A 95 18.79 -7.32 -7.27
C ARG A 95 18.53 -8.70 -7.90
N PRO A 96 19.39 -9.18 -8.82
CA PRO A 96 19.27 -10.53 -9.38
C PRO A 96 19.15 -11.59 -8.28
N GLY A 97 18.21 -12.52 -8.43
CA GLY A 97 17.97 -13.61 -7.49
C GLY A 97 17.11 -13.26 -6.27
N VAL A 98 16.70 -12.00 -6.09
CA VAL A 98 15.71 -11.61 -5.08
C VAL A 98 14.32 -11.71 -5.69
N PHE A 99 13.42 -12.43 -5.02
CA PHE A 99 12.01 -12.53 -5.42
C PHE A 99 11.19 -11.40 -4.80
N PRO A 100 10.23 -10.81 -5.53
CA PRO A 100 9.34 -9.79 -4.98
C PRO A 100 8.42 -10.39 -3.93
N ASP A 101 8.30 -9.70 -2.80
CA ASP A 101 7.35 -10.04 -1.75
C ASP A 101 6.63 -8.78 -1.25
N MET A 102 5.37 -8.94 -0.91
CA MET A 102 4.49 -7.86 -0.45
C MET A 102 4.72 -7.54 1.04
N ILE A 103 5.43 -8.41 1.75
CA ILE A 103 5.76 -8.26 3.17
C ILE A 103 6.77 -7.12 3.35
N SER A 104 7.78 -7.05 2.49
CA SER A 104 8.80 -5.98 2.45
C SER A 104 8.17 -4.60 2.33
N PHE A 105 7.16 -4.44 1.45
CA PHE A 105 6.40 -3.19 1.34
C PHE A 105 5.55 -2.92 2.58
N THR A 106 4.89 -3.94 3.11
CA THR A 106 4.09 -3.82 4.34
C THR A 106 4.92 -3.33 5.52
N ASP A 107 6.13 -3.87 5.69
CA ASP A 107 7.07 -3.45 6.73
C ASP A 107 7.59 -2.02 6.50
N LYS A 108 7.85 -1.64 5.25
CA LYS A 108 8.23 -0.26 4.88
C LYS A 108 7.14 0.74 5.27
N TRP A 109 5.88 0.43 5.01
CA TRP A 109 4.73 1.28 5.36
C TRP A 109 4.51 1.37 6.87
N ILE A 110 4.67 0.26 7.61
CA ILE A 110 4.61 0.27 9.07
C ILE A 110 5.75 1.11 9.66
N ALA A 111 6.96 0.98 9.12
CA ALA A 111 8.10 1.78 9.54
C ALA A 111 7.88 3.28 9.24
N ALA A 112 7.22 3.62 8.13
CA ALA A 112 6.82 5.00 7.85
C ALA A 112 5.78 5.51 8.85
N ALA A 113 4.78 4.68 9.20
CA ALA A 113 3.78 5.03 10.19
C ALA A 113 4.39 5.27 11.58
N GLN A 114 5.43 4.53 11.94
CA GLN A 114 6.16 4.72 13.20
C GLN A 114 7.00 6.01 13.24
N LYS A 115 7.12 6.75 12.13
CA LYS A 115 7.83 8.03 12.07
C LYS A 115 6.91 9.25 12.10
N LEU A 116 5.60 9.05 12.00
CA LEU A 116 4.63 10.15 12.14
C LEU A 116 4.67 10.71 13.56
N SER A 117 4.45 12.02 13.68
CA SER A 117 4.27 12.68 14.95
C SER A 117 2.79 12.72 15.36
N PRO A 118 2.45 13.04 16.62
CA PRO A 118 1.07 13.29 17.03
C PRO A 118 0.38 14.37 16.18
N GLU A 119 1.12 15.40 15.77
CA GLU A 119 0.60 16.49 14.92
C GLU A 119 0.23 15.99 13.53
N ASP A 120 1.03 15.09 12.93
CA ASP A 120 0.69 14.44 11.66
C ASP A 120 -0.59 13.59 11.76
N VAL A 121 -0.86 13.02 12.94
CA VAL A 121 -2.06 12.21 13.19
C VAL A 121 -3.29 13.08 13.41
N ASP A 122 -3.14 14.17 14.17
CA ASP A 122 -4.22 15.13 14.45
C ASP A 122 -4.62 15.92 13.20
N SER A 123 -3.64 16.26 12.36
CA SER A 123 -3.84 16.96 11.09
C SER A 123 -3.00 16.33 9.99
N PHE A 124 -3.56 15.34 9.31
CA PHE A 124 -2.89 14.65 8.22
C PHE A 124 -2.39 15.60 7.13
N PRO A 125 -1.14 15.46 6.64
CA PRO A 125 -0.58 16.38 5.65
C PRO A 125 -1.42 16.46 4.37
N GLN A 126 -1.55 17.66 3.79
CA GLN A 126 -2.32 17.86 2.55
C GLN A 126 -1.67 17.21 1.33
N ASN A 127 -0.33 17.24 1.26
CA ASN A 127 0.47 16.67 0.17
C ASN A 127 1.45 15.62 0.73
N PRO A 128 0.94 14.49 1.25
CA PRO A 128 1.80 13.47 1.84
C PRO A 128 2.60 12.79 0.73
N ASN A 129 3.87 12.49 0.99
CA ASN A 129 4.60 11.56 0.13
C ASN A 129 3.96 10.14 0.21
N PRO A 130 4.26 9.23 -0.73
CA PRO A 130 3.61 7.92 -0.78
C PRO A 130 3.72 7.10 0.52
N LEU A 131 4.82 7.21 1.27
CA LEU A 131 5.01 6.50 2.53
C LEU A 131 4.15 7.08 3.67
N VAL A 132 3.98 8.41 3.70
CA VAL A 132 3.06 9.06 4.65
C VAL A 132 1.61 8.72 4.27
N MET A 133 1.27 8.69 2.99
CA MET A 133 -0.05 8.21 2.51
C MET A 133 -0.32 6.77 2.95
N ALA A 134 0.67 5.88 2.78
CA ALA A 134 0.61 4.50 3.24
C ALA A 134 0.31 4.42 4.74
N ALA A 135 1.04 5.19 5.55
CA ALA A 135 0.84 5.27 6.98
C ALA A 135 -0.56 5.74 7.35
N GLY A 136 -1.06 6.79 6.69
CA GLY A 136 -2.42 7.29 6.85
C GLY A 136 -3.47 6.21 6.58
N ASN A 137 -3.35 5.47 5.48
CA ASN A 137 -4.26 4.37 5.15
C ASN A 137 -4.20 3.21 6.16
N LEU A 138 -3.01 2.87 6.65
CA LEU A 138 -2.83 1.84 7.69
C LEU A 138 -3.46 2.23 9.02
N LEU A 139 -3.46 3.52 9.36
CA LEU A 139 -3.95 4.05 10.63
C LEU A 139 -5.37 4.61 10.56
N ASN A 140 -5.99 4.67 9.38
CA ASN A 140 -7.33 5.20 9.23
C ASN A 140 -8.36 4.31 9.96
N GLU A 141 -9.07 4.90 10.90
CA GLU A 141 -10.10 4.22 11.71
C GLU A 141 -11.35 3.85 10.91
N LYS A 142 -11.54 4.38 9.70
CA LYS A 142 -12.65 4.04 8.80
C LYS A 142 -12.38 2.79 7.98
N ASN A 143 -11.11 2.42 7.82
CA ASN A 143 -10.73 1.25 7.03
C ASN A 143 -11.11 -0.06 7.75
N ARG A 144 -11.76 -0.95 7.01
CA ARG A 144 -12.21 -2.28 7.47
C ARG A 144 -11.72 -3.42 6.58
N TYR A 145 -11.36 -3.09 5.35
CA TYR A 145 -10.98 -4.04 4.32
C TYR A 145 -9.69 -3.62 3.66
N ILE A 146 -8.93 -4.59 3.17
CA ILE A 146 -7.72 -4.38 2.39
C ILE A 146 -7.61 -5.45 1.30
N GLY A 147 -7.11 -5.07 0.13
CA GLY A 147 -6.70 -6.01 -0.89
C GLY A 147 -5.48 -5.41 -1.62
N CYS A 148 -4.44 -6.20 -1.79
CA CYS A 148 -3.17 -5.74 -2.36
C CYS A 148 -2.90 -6.44 -3.68
N GLY A 149 -2.32 -5.74 -4.65
CA GLY A 149 -1.86 -6.31 -5.91
C GLY A 149 -0.37 -6.06 -6.11
N MET A 150 0.29 -6.95 -6.82
CA MET A 150 1.72 -6.82 -7.12
C MET A 150 2.03 -7.37 -8.51
N LEU A 151 2.83 -6.61 -9.25
CA LEU A 151 3.37 -7.01 -10.55
C LEU A 151 4.89 -7.01 -10.46
N SER A 152 5.51 -8.06 -11.01
CA SER A 152 6.95 -8.12 -11.27
C SER A 152 7.21 -7.84 -12.74
N ALA A 153 8.22 -7.04 -13.06
CA ALA A 153 8.61 -6.76 -14.44
C ALA A 153 10.13 -6.69 -14.59
N ILE A 154 10.64 -7.15 -15.74
CA ILE A 154 12.05 -7.06 -16.12
C ILE A 154 12.18 -6.03 -17.24
N GLY A 155 12.91 -4.95 -16.96
CA GLY A 155 13.18 -3.85 -17.89
C GLY A 155 12.97 -2.49 -17.24
N ARG A 156 13.20 -1.41 -18.00
CA ARG A 156 12.81 -0.06 -17.55
C ARG A 156 11.28 0.02 -17.53
N ILE A 157 10.69 -0.18 -16.35
CA ILE A 157 9.49 0.58 -15.99
C ILE A 157 9.94 2.03 -16.11
N ASN A 158 9.24 2.86 -16.88
CA ASN A 158 9.63 4.26 -17.03
C ASN A 158 8.97 5.01 -15.86
N PRO A 159 9.66 5.22 -14.72
CA PRO A 159 9.10 6.07 -13.68
C PRO A 159 9.03 7.45 -14.36
N GLN A 160 7.85 8.02 -14.52
CA GLN A 160 7.79 9.33 -15.17
C GLN A 160 8.68 10.30 -14.39
N ASN A 161 9.54 10.99 -15.14
CA ASN A 161 10.42 12.07 -14.71
C ASN A 161 9.79 12.93 -13.61
N HIS A 162 10.23 12.74 -12.38
CA HIS A 162 10.26 13.81 -11.40
C HIS A 162 11.70 13.94 -10.92
N THR A 163 12.45 14.74 -11.68
CA THR A 163 13.48 15.60 -11.12
C THR A 163 12.88 16.25 -9.88
N SER A 164 13.42 15.92 -8.72
CA SER A 164 13.27 16.73 -7.52
C SER A 164 13.55 18.19 -7.89
N ILE A 165 12.64 19.07 -7.51
CA ILE A 165 13.01 20.46 -7.22
C ILE A 165 13.79 20.42 -5.90
#